data_AF-A0A9N9EQ94-F1
#
_entry.id   AF-A0A9N9EQ94-F1
#
_cell.length_a   1.000
_cell.length_b   1.000
_cell.length_c   1.000
_cell.angle_alpha   90.00
_cell.angle_beta   90.00
_cell.angle_gamma   90.00
#
_symmetry.space_group_name_H-M   'P 1'
#
loop_
_entity.id
_entity.type
_entity.pdbx_description
1 polymer ?
#
loop_
_entity_poly.entity_id
_entity_poly.type
_entity_poly.pdbx_seq_one_letter_code
_entity_poly.pdbx_strand_id
1 'polypeptide(L)'
;MEVDEQGVAFSLNILALTNEARNTYGLRHQDYARYRQYCAKKIHRLRVSLKFTHGKGRFTKPQEITDSILNDIRYLHIALFDTERAWSHAMELKRESRASGDTRKKHHLIKKLKKAAKLGNQLEQLCSRETGKVDTRTVLEAQAYSSLISGYLLFEKQSWQNALDRFAAARTIYEKLSAAGTSHQETLCQSAIDELDPNIRYCAYVLRLGSDSASNVEDLVKMTIGKSKGVGLDLLEAEVESVLAQTRQEKAASLTSISWRDRTVPLRNADLAVCILKAREATTDLENASDADAEATKMEMFDKLLEAYGDAERFAKNAVKEDADATAK
;
A
#
# COMPACT_ATOMS: atom_id res chain seq x y z
N MET A 1 -23.71 9.01 -25.31
CA MET A 1 -24.20 8.60 -23.99
C MET A 1 -24.08 7.09 -23.93
N GLU A 2 -22.84 6.61 -23.82
CA GLU A 2 -22.57 5.22 -23.49
C GLU A 2 -22.36 5.23 -21.98
N VAL A 3 -23.33 4.65 -21.27
CA VAL A 3 -23.20 4.37 -19.85
C VAL A 3 -22.20 3.24 -19.77
N ASP A 4 -20.94 3.58 -19.51
CA ASP A 4 -19.90 2.61 -19.23
C ASP A 4 -20.35 1.83 -17.99
N GLU A 5 -20.72 0.56 -18.18
CA GLU A 5 -21.10 -0.32 -17.09
C GLU A 5 -19.91 -0.40 -16.14
N GLN A 6 -20.03 0.27 -14.98
CA GLN A 6 -19.08 0.17 -13.88
C GLN A 6 -19.13 -1.26 -13.33
N GLY A 7 -18.46 -2.18 -14.03
CA GLY A 7 -18.19 -3.51 -13.55
C GLY A 7 -17.41 -3.40 -12.25
N VAL A 8 -17.91 -4.05 -11.20
CA VAL A 8 -17.33 -4.02 -9.84
C VAL A 8 -15.83 -4.33 -9.93
N ALA A 9 -15.00 -3.31 -9.69
CA ALA A 9 -13.56 -3.48 -9.67
C ALA A 9 -13.17 -4.51 -8.60
N PHE A 10 -12.22 -5.38 -8.93
CA PHE A 10 -11.71 -6.36 -7.97
C PHE A 10 -10.94 -5.64 -6.86
N SER A 11 -11.45 -5.76 -5.63
CA SER A 11 -10.78 -5.25 -4.43
C SER A 11 -10.14 -6.40 -3.65
N LEU A 12 -8.85 -6.26 -3.34
CA LEU A 12 -8.07 -7.21 -2.57
C LEU A 12 -7.18 -6.48 -1.56
N ASN A 13 -7.47 -6.64 -0.27
CA ASN A 13 -6.59 -6.17 0.80
C ASN A 13 -5.45 -7.19 1.01
N ILE A 14 -4.34 -6.98 0.31
CA ILE A 14 -3.16 -7.85 0.31
C ILE A 14 -2.51 -7.87 1.70
N LEU A 15 -2.38 -6.70 2.33
CA LEU A 15 -1.72 -6.59 3.63
C LEU A 15 -2.50 -7.33 4.72
N ALA A 16 -3.82 -7.09 4.80
CA ALA A 16 -4.69 -7.78 5.75
C ALA A 16 -4.69 -9.30 5.54
N LEU A 17 -4.85 -9.75 4.29
CA LEU A 17 -4.90 -11.17 3.95
C LEU A 17 -3.59 -11.90 4.27
N THR A 18 -2.45 -11.28 3.97
CA THR A 18 -1.13 -11.86 4.28
C THR A 18 -0.86 -11.87 5.78
N ASN A 19 -1.19 -10.80 6.50
CA ASN A 19 -1.02 -10.70 7.95
C ASN A 19 -1.87 -11.76 8.68
N GLU A 20 -3.17 -11.87 8.35
CA GLU A 20 -4.06 -12.90 8.91
C GLU A 20 -3.54 -14.32 8.63
N ALA A 21 -3.12 -14.59 7.39
CA ALA A 21 -2.61 -15.89 7.00
C ALA A 21 -1.29 -16.24 7.72
N ARG A 22 -0.37 -15.29 7.83
CA ARG A 22 0.90 -15.47 8.55
C ARG A 22 0.65 -15.75 10.03
N ASN A 23 -0.20 -14.96 10.68
CA ASN A 23 -0.51 -15.11 12.11
C ASN A 23 -1.22 -16.43 12.43
N THR A 24 -2.21 -16.82 11.61
CA THR A 24 -3.01 -18.03 11.84
C THR A 24 -2.21 -19.31 11.59
N TYR A 25 -1.34 -19.32 10.58
CA TYR A 25 -0.73 -20.56 10.07
C TYR A 25 0.76 -20.73 10.39
N GLY A 26 1.22 -20.17 11.50
CA GLY A 26 2.48 -20.57 12.16
C GLY A 26 3.54 -19.49 12.33
N LEU A 27 3.40 -18.32 11.69
CA LEU A 27 4.44 -17.28 11.77
C LEU A 27 4.54 -16.65 13.17
N ARG A 28 3.47 -16.70 13.97
CA ARG A 28 3.49 -16.35 15.40
C ARG A 28 4.55 -17.12 16.20
N HIS A 29 4.86 -18.36 15.78
CA HIS A 29 5.89 -19.20 16.37
C HIS A 29 7.13 -19.36 15.46
N GLN A 30 7.27 -18.49 14.44
CA GLN A 30 8.35 -18.53 13.45
C GLN A 30 8.47 -19.86 12.69
N ASP A 31 7.35 -20.56 12.50
CA ASP A 31 7.27 -21.80 11.74
C ASP A 31 6.93 -21.52 10.27
N TYR A 32 7.98 -21.23 9.50
CA TYR A 32 7.90 -20.97 8.06
C TYR A 32 7.57 -22.25 7.25
N ALA A 33 7.88 -23.43 7.77
CA ALA A 33 7.61 -24.69 7.08
C ALA A 33 6.10 -24.97 7.07
N ARG A 34 5.43 -24.76 8.21
CA ARG A 34 3.96 -24.87 8.34
C ARG A 34 3.24 -23.85 7.45
N TYR A 35 3.69 -22.59 7.45
CA TYR A 35 3.09 -21.55 6.60
C TYR A 35 3.25 -21.89 5.10
N ARG A 36 4.43 -22.36 4.68
CA ARG A 36 4.67 -22.83 3.30
C ARG A 36 3.72 -23.96 2.88
N GLN A 37 3.49 -24.93 3.76
CA GLN A 37 2.55 -26.03 3.49
C GLN A 37 1.11 -25.54 3.37
N TYR A 38 0.70 -24.59 4.22
CA TYR A 38 -0.60 -23.94 4.12
C TYR A 38 -0.77 -23.24 2.77
N CYS A 39 0.19 -22.40 2.36
CA CYS A 39 0.13 -21.71 1.07
C CYS A 39 0.03 -22.71 -0.08
N ALA A 40 0.81 -23.79 -0.07
CA ALA A 40 0.72 -24.85 -1.08
C ALA A 40 -0.66 -25.50 -1.16
N LYS A 41 -1.28 -25.82 -0.02
CA LYS A 41 -2.65 -26.38 0.04
C LYS A 41 -3.69 -25.37 -0.44
N LYS A 42 -3.56 -24.09 -0.05
CA LYS A 42 -4.49 -23.02 -0.46
C LYS A 42 -4.44 -22.79 -1.97
N ILE A 43 -3.23 -22.68 -2.55
CA ILE A 43 -3.05 -22.58 -4.01
C ILE A 43 -3.71 -23.77 -4.72
N HIS A 44 -3.50 -24.99 -4.23
CA HIS A 44 -4.09 -26.18 -4.83
C HIS A 44 -5.62 -26.11 -4.82
N ARG A 45 -6.24 -25.80 -3.66
CA ARG A 45 -7.70 -25.67 -3.54
C ARG A 45 -8.27 -24.59 -4.46
N LEU A 46 -7.61 -23.44 -4.55
CA LEU A 46 -8.01 -22.35 -5.45
C LEU A 46 -7.94 -22.77 -6.92
N ARG A 47 -6.84 -23.40 -7.34
CA ARG A 47 -6.67 -23.91 -8.70
C ARG A 47 -7.70 -24.98 -9.06
N VAL A 48 -8.03 -25.88 -8.13
CA VAL A 48 -9.10 -26.89 -8.32
C VAL A 48 -10.46 -26.21 -8.47
N SER A 49 -10.77 -25.24 -7.61
CA SER A 49 -12.04 -24.52 -7.62
C SER A 49 -12.26 -23.71 -8.91
N LEU A 50 -11.19 -23.15 -9.48
CA LEU A 50 -11.20 -22.43 -10.75
C LEU A 50 -11.08 -23.34 -11.98
N LYS A 51 -10.97 -24.67 -11.79
CA LYS A 51 -10.63 -25.64 -12.85
C LYS A 51 -9.34 -25.26 -13.61
N PHE A 52 -8.46 -24.51 -12.95
CA PHE A 52 -7.18 -24.00 -13.44
C PHE A 52 -6.02 -24.86 -12.90
N THR A 53 -6.12 -26.16 -13.09
CA THR A 53 -5.11 -27.11 -12.62
C THR A 53 -4.02 -27.28 -13.66
N HIS A 54 -2.77 -27.38 -13.20
CA HIS A 54 -1.67 -27.76 -14.09
C HIS A 54 -1.92 -29.14 -14.70
N GLY A 55 -1.56 -29.31 -15.97
CA GLY A 55 -1.63 -30.59 -16.65
C GLY A 55 -0.85 -31.67 -15.90
N LYS A 56 -1.30 -32.92 -16.01
CA LYS A 56 -0.58 -34.08 -15.47
C LYS A 56 0.46 -34.53 -16.50
N GLY A 57 1.73 -34.21 -16.30
CA GLY A 57 2.82 -34.70 -17.14
C GLY A 57 4.17 -34.09 -16.79
N ARG A 58 5.28 -34.80 -17.07
CA ARG A 58 6.65 -34.30 -16.83
C ARG A 58 7.02 -33.06 -17.66
N PHE A 59 6.30 -32.80 -18.76
CA PHE A 59 6.59 -31.72 -19.71
C PHE A 59 5.46 -30.68 -19.86
N THR A 60 4.41 -30.76 -19.05
CA THR A 60 3.33 -29.77 -19.11
C THR A 60 3.84 -28.46 -18.54
N LYS A 61 3.89 -27.41 -19.37
CA LYS A 61 4.23 -26.06 -18.91
C LYS A 61 3.22 -25.63 -17.83
N PRO A 62 3.68 -25.11 -16.69
CA PRO A 62 2.77 -24.56 -15.70
C PRO A 62 1.99 -23.40 -16.33
N GLN A 63 0.67 -23.46 -16.26
CA GLN A 63 -0.20 -22.40 -16.74
C GLN A 63 0.05 -21.12 -15.93
N GLU A 64 0.59 -20.11 -16.60
CA GLU A 64 0.81 -18.77 -16.06
C GLU A 64 -0.53 -18.01 -16.10
N ILE A 65 -0.70 -17.10 -15.14
CA ILE A 65 -1.89 -16.24 -15.07
C ILE A 65 -1.60 -15.05 -15.98
N THR A 66 -2.39 -14.88 -17.04
CA THR A 66 -2.34 -13.75 -17.96
C THR A 66 -3.58 -12.89 -17.80
N ASP A 67 -3.51 -11.61 -18.21
CA ASP A 67 -4.60 -10.62 -18.04
C ASP A 67 -5.92 -11.07 -18.69
N SER A 68 -5.83 -11.84 -19.76
CA SER A 68 -6.96 -12.45 -20.47
C SER A 68 -7.74 -13.48 -19.63
N ILE A 69 -7.13 -14.05 -18.59
CA ILE A 69 -7.72 -15.09 -17.72
C ILE A 69 -8.29 -14.45 -16.43
N LEU A 70 -7.97 -13.18 -16.17
CA LEU A 70 -8.39 -12.47 -14.97
C LEU A 70 -9.89 -12.15 -15.02
N ASN A 71 -10.67 -13.14 -14.59
CA ASN A 71 -12.14 -13.12 -14.51
C ASN A 71 -12.64 -13.15 -13.06
N ASP A 72 -11.76 -13.44 -12.11
CA ASP A 72 -12.11 -13.66 -10.70
C ASP A 72 -10.94 -13.26 -9.77
N ILE A 73 -11.24 -12.65 -8.62
CA ILE A 73 -10.31 -12.31 -7.54
C ILE A 73 -9.47 -13.52 -7.10
N ARG A 74 -10.02 -14.74 -7.19
CA ARG A 74 -9.32 -15.97 -6.83
C ARG A 74 -8.03 -16.19 -7.64
N TYR A 75 -7.89 -15.63 -8.84
CA TYR A 75 -6.64 -15.66 -9.59
C TYR A 75 -5.56 -14.78 -8.94
N LEU A 76 -5.92 -13.58 -8.45
CA LEU A 76 -5.03 -12.71 -7.69
C LEU A 76 -4.59 -13.38 -6.38
N HIS A 77 -5.52 -14.07 -5.69
CA HIS A 77 -5.16 -14.89 -4.52
C HIS A 77 -4.13 -15.97 -4.87
N ILE A 78 -4.24 -16.66 -6.01
CA ILE A 78 -3.25 -17.66 -6.42
C ILE A 78 -1.88 -17.00 -6.60
N ALA A 79 -1.80 -15.88 -7.32
CA ALA A 79 -0.54 -15.16 -7.54
C ALA A 79 0.10 -14.70 -6.22
N LEU A 80 -0.70 -14.14 -5.30
CA LEU A 80 -0.26 -13.73 -3.98
C LEU A 80 0.29 -14.91 -3.16
N PHE A 81 -0.48 -16.00 -3.03
CA PHE A 81 -0.04 -17.16 -2.25
C PHE A 81 1.13 -17.91 -2.91
N ASP A 82 1.27 -17.85 -4.24
CA ASP A 82 2.45 -18.38 -4.94
C ASP A 82 3.72 -17.59 -4.57
N THR A 83 3.63 -16.26 -4.44
CA THR A 83 4.71 -15.39 -3.93
C THR A 83 5.01 -15.69 -2.45
N GLU A 84 3.99 -15.71 -1.59
CA GLU A 84 4.13 -16.02 -0.15
C GLU A 84 4.77 -17.40 0.08
N ARG A 85 4.40 -18.41 -0.72
CA ARG A 85 5.01 -19.75 -0.63
C ARG A 85 6.50 -19.72 -0.95
N ALA A 86 6.91 -18.96 -1.97
CA ALA A 86 8.31 -18.83 -2.35
C ALA A 86 9.10 -18.04 -1.30
N TRP A 87 8.51 -16.97 -0.76
CA TRP A 87 9.08 -16.17 0.32
C TRP A 87 9.22 -16.95 1.63
N SER A 88 8.19 -17.69 2.05
CA SER A 88 8.25 -18.52 3.26
C SER A 88 9.34 -19.58 3.18
N HIS A 89 9.51 -20.20 2.00
CA HIS A 89 10.61 -21.14 1.77
C HIS A 89 11.98 -20.44 1.84
N ALA A 90 12.09 -19.22 1.32
CA ALA A 90 13.31 -18.44 1.51
C ALA A 90 13.58 -18.21 3.00
N MET A 91 12.61 -17.77 3.79
CA MET A 91 12.81 -17.50 5.22
C MET A 91 13.17 -18.75 6.04
N GLU A 92 12.59 -19.91 5.71
CA GLU A 92 13.00 -21.22 6.26
C GLU A 92 14.49 -21.50 5.99
N LEU A 93 14.92 -21.32 4.73
CA LEU A 93 16.32 -21.50 4.33
C LEU A 93 17.25 -20.47 4.98
N LYS A 94 16.78 -19.24 5.23
CA LYS A 94 17.53 -18.19 5.93
C LYS A 94 17.83 -18.62 7.36
N ARG A 95 16.84 -19.20 8.05
CA ARG A 95 17.02 -19.76 9.40
C ARG A 95 18.01 -20.91 9.39
N GLU A 96 17.85 -21.85 8.46
CA GLU A 96 18.76 -22.99 8.33
C GLU A 96 20.18 -22.59 7.94
N SER A 97 20.35 -21.62 7.03
CA SER A 97 21.68 -21.17 6.61
C SER A 97 22.42 -20.47 7.75
N ARG A 98 21.69 -19.75 8.62
CA ARG A 98 22.26 -19.13 9.82
C ARG A 98 22.68 -20.17 10.85
N ALA A 99 21.93 -21.25 11.00
CA ALA A 99 22.25 -22.32 11.94
C ALA A 99 23.40 -23.22 11.47
N SER A 100 23.42 -23.58 10.17
CA SER A 100 24.41 -24.51 9.61
C SER A 100 25.67 -23.84 9.05
N GLY A 101 25.65 -22.52 8.78
CA GLY A 101 26.75 -21.81 8.11
C GLY A 101 26.99 -22.21 6.64
N ASP A 102 26.10 -23.00 6.04
CA ASP A 102 26.29 -23.56 4.69
C ASP A 102 25.99 -22.54 3.58
N THR A 103 27.04 -22.18 2.83
CA THR A 103 26.97 -21.30 1.67
C THR A 103 26.04 -21.83 0.57
N ARG A 104 25.87 -23.14 0.41
CA ARG A 104 24.94 -23.73 -0.58
C ARG A 104 23.48 -23.38 -0.22
N LYS A 105 23.12 -23.41 1.06
CA LYS A 105 21.79 -22.98 1.52
C LYS A 105 21.56 -21.50 1.27
N LYS A 106 22.59 -20.65 1.42
CA LYS A 106 22.52 -19.23 1.07
C LYS A 106 22.25 -19.01 -0.43
N HIS A 107 22.88 -19.76 -1.32
CA HIS A 107 22.56 -19.70 -2.75
C HIS A 107 21.12 -20.17 -3.04
N HIS A 108 20.65 -21.19 -2.32
CA HIS A 108 19.27 -21.66 -2.45
C HIS A 108 18.26 -20.61 -1.98
N LEU A 109 18.52 -19.96 -0.85
CA LEU A 109 17.77 -18.81 -0.33
C LEU A 109 17.60 -17.73 -1.41
N ILE A 110 18.70 -17.24 -1.98
CA ILE A 110 18.68 -16.18 -3.01
C ILE A 110 17.87 -16.64 -4.23
N LYS A 111 17.99 -17.91 -4.64
CA LYS A 111 17.19 -18.47 -5.74
C LYS A 111 15.69 -18.47 -5.43
N LYS A 112 15.29 -18.75 -4.19
CA LYS A 112 13.88 -18.69 -3.77
C LYS A 112 13.36 -17.25 -3.70
N LEU A 113 14.14 -16.31 -3.15
CA LEU A 113 13.78 -14.88 -3.16
C LEU A 113 13.68 -14.32 -4.58
N LYS A 114 14.57 -14.72 -5.50
CA LYS A 114 14.49 -14.32 -6.91
C LYS A 114 13.19 -14.79 -7.54
N LYS A 115 12.74 -16.00 -7.20
CA LYS A 115 11.44 -16.51 -7.64
C LYS A 115 10.29 -15.71 -7.02
N ALA A 116 10.36 -15.39 -5.73
CA ALA A 116 9.34 -14.60 -5.04
C ALA A 116 9.23 -13.20 -5.67
N ALA A 117 10.34 -12.50 -5.90
CA ALA A 117 10.33 -11.18 -6.54
C ALA A 117 9.76 -11.24 -7.97
N LYS A 118 10.08 -12.27 -8.76
CA LYS A 118 9.47 -12.44 -10.10
C LYS A 118 7.95 -12.57 -10.01
N LEU A 119 7.45 -13.37 -9.07
CA LEU A 119 6.00 -13.57 -8.88
C LEU A 119 5.32 -12.31 -8.31
N GLY A 120 6.01 -11.56 -7.43
CA GLY A 120 5.55 -10.27 -6.92
C GLY A 120 5.40 -9.23 -8.02
N ASN A 121 6.39 -9.11 -8.90
CA ASN A 121 6.30 -8.21 -10.06
C ASN A 121 5.20 -8.64 -11.05
N GLN A 122 4.98 -9.95 -11.20
CA GLN A 122 3.85 -10.44 -12.00
C GLN A 122 2.51 -10.07 -11.36
N LEU A 123 2.37 -10.17 -10.03
CA LEU A 123 1.17 -9.72 -9.33
C LEU A 123 0.93 -8.22 -9.52
N GLU A 124 1.98 -7.41 -9.42
CA GLU A 124 1.91 -5.96 -9.69
C GLU A 124 1.44 -5.67 -11.13
N GLN A 125 1.98 -6.38 -12.13
CA GLN A 125 1.58 -6.26 -13.52
C GLN A 125 0.11 -6.64 -13.74
N LEU A 126 -0.36 -7.74 -13.13
CA LEU A 126 -1.77 -8.16 -13.20
C LEU A 126 -2.72 -7.15 -12.55
N CYS A 127 -2.25 -6.41 -11.55
CA CYS A 127 -3.01 -5.35 -10.88
C CYS A 127 -2.87 -3.98 -11.57
N SER A 128 -2.02 -3.83 -12.58
CA SER A 128 -1.75 -2.54 -13.19
C SER A 128 -3.00 -1.94 -13.86
N ARG A 129 -3.05 -0.60 -13.94
CA ARG A 129 -4.16 0.15 -14.55
C ARG A 129 -4.46 -0.25 -16.00
N GLU A 130 -3.47 -0.77 -16.73
CA GLU A 130 -3.63 -1.28 -18.09
C GLU A 130 -4.71 -2.37 -18.19
N THR A 131 -4.91 -3.11 -17.09
CA THR A 131 -5.93 -4.15 -17.03
C THR A 131 -7.33 -3.59 -16.76
N GLY A 132 -7.45 -2.39 -16.15
CA GLY A 132 -8.71 -1.67 -15.91
C GLY A 132 -9.73 -2.36 -14.98
N LYS A 133 -9.40 -3.53 -14.41
CA LYS A 133 -10.34 -4.38 -13.64
C LYS A 133 -10.13 -4.33 -12.13
N VAL A 134 -9.09 -3.68 -11.64
CA VAL A 134 -8.64 -3.73 -10.25
C VAL A 134 -8.74 -2.36 -9.61
N ASP A 135 -9.18 -2.33 -8.35
CA ASP A 135 -9.33 -1.12 -7.55
C ASP A 135 -7.97 -0.42 -7.34
N THR A 136 -7.96 0.92 -7.35
CA THR A 136 -6.75 1.76 -7.23
C THR A 136 -6.00 1.46 -5.94
N ARG A 137 -6.72 1.23 -4.84
CA ARG A 137 -6.14 0.81 -3.55
C ARG A 137 -5.38 -0.51 -3.65
N THR A 138 -5.96 -1.47 -4.35
CA THR A 138 -5.35 -2.79 -4.56
C THR A 138 -4.09 -2.70 -5.42
N VAL A 139 -4.06 -1.77 -6.38
CA VAL A 139 -2.84 -1.48 -7.18
C VAL A 139 -1.70 -1.00 -6.29
N LEU A 140 -1.96 -0.02 -5.42
CA LEU A 140 -0.97 0.50 -4.48
C LEU A 140 -0.48 -0.58 -3.50
N GLU A 141 -1.39 -1.39 -2.95
CA GLU A 141 -1.00 -2.51 -2.07
C GLU A 141 -0.15 -3.56 -2.80
N ALA A 142 -0.44 -3.85 -4.08
CA ALA A 142 0.33 -4.78 -4.88
C ALA A 142 1.74 -4.23 -5.19
N GLN A 143 1.85 -2.95 -5.52
CA GLN A 143 3.13 -2.26 -5.72
C GLN A 143 3.97 -2.22 -4.45
N ALA A 144 3.38 -1.90 -3.29
CA ALA A 144 4.06 -1.91 -2.00
C ALA A 144 4.58 -3.31 -1.65
N TYR A 145 3.75 -4.34 -1.85
CA TYR A 145 4.12 -5.73 -1.61
C TYR A 145 5.23 -6.21 -2.58
N SER A 146 5.13 -5.88 -3.86
CA SER A 146 6.15 -6.18 -4.89
C SER A 146 7.50 -5.54 -4.54
N SER A 147 7.47 -4.26 -4.15
CA SER A 147 8.65 -3.51 -3.71
C SER A 147 9.28 -4.09 -2.45
N LEU A 148 8.47 -4.50 -1.46
CA LEU A 148 8.91 -5.18 -0.24
C LEU A 148 9.66 -6.49 -0.55
N ILE A 149 9.07 -7.38 -1.35
CA ILE A 149 9.67 -8.68 -1.69
C ILE A 149 10.95 -8.50 -2.53
N SER A 150 10.95 -7.55 -3.45
CA SER A 150 12.13 -7.17 -4.23
C SER A 150 13.23 -6.58 -3.36
N GLY A 151 12.88 -5.77 -2.35
CA GLY A 151 13.80 -5.24 -1.34
C GLY A 151 14.50 -6.36 -0.58
N TYR A 152 13.78 -7.39 -0.11
CA TYR A 152 14.39 -8.53 0.57
C TYR A 152 15.39 -9.30 -0.30
N LEU A 153 15.12 -9.46 -1.61
CA LEU A 153 16.07 -10.07 -2.52
C LEU A 153 17.35 -9.25 -2.65
N LEU A 154 17.24 -7.93 -2.81
CA LEU A 154 18.38 -7.03 -2.98
C LEU A 154 19.20 -6.92 -1.69
N PHE A 155 18.53 -6.94 -0.54
CA PHE A 155 19.14 -6.98 0.78
C PHE A 155 20.01 -8.23 0.96
N GLU A 156 19.50 -9.43 0.64
CA GLU A 156 20.28 -10.67 0.74
C GLU A 156 21.43 -10.75 -0.29
N LYS A 157 21.31 -10.01 -1.40
CA LYS A 157 22.39 -9.82 -2.39
C LYS A 157 23.41 -8.75 -1.99
N GLN A 158 23.22 -8.06 -0.87
CA GLN A 158 24.08 -6.96 -0.40
C GLN A 158 24.11 -5.75 -1.35
N SER A 159 23.08 -5.58 -2.19
CA SER A 159 22.93 -4.38 -3.02
C SER A 159 22.17 -3.33 -2.22
N TRP A 160 22.89 -2.65 -1.31
CA TRP A 160 22.30 -1.80 -0.28
C TRP A 160 21.53 -0.60 -0.82
N GLN A 161 22.04 0.07 -1.85
CA GLN A 161 21.38 1.23 -2.45
C GLN A 161 20.02 0.84 -3.07
N ASN A 162 20.02 -0.14 -3.96
CA ASN A 162 18.80 -0.61 -4.61
C ASN A 162 17.80 -1.20 -3.60
N ALA A 163 18.29 -1.84 -2.52
CA ALA A 163 17.44 -2.33 -1.45
C ALA A 163 16.78 -1.17 -0.68
N LEU A 164 17.55 -0.13 -0.37
CA LEU A 164 17.06 1.09 0.28
C LEU A 164 15.98 1.77 -0.56
N ASP A 165 16.19 1.94 -1.87
CA ASP A 165 15.21 2.53 -2.77
C ASP A 165 13.87 1.77 -2.77
N ARG A 166 13.94 0.42 -2.80
CA ARG A 166 12.74 -0.44 -2.79
C ARG A 166 12.04 -0.46 -1.44
N PHE A 167 12.76 -0.45 -0.33
CA PHE A 167 12.17 -0.37 1.00
C PHE A 167 11.58 1.02 1.28
N ALA A 168 12.24 2.09 0.83
CA ALA A 168 11.73 3.46 0.92
C ALA A 168 10.42 3.60 0.15
N ALA A 169 10.35 3.09 -1.08
CA ALA A 169 9.11 3.07 -1.87
C ALA A 169 7.98 2.28 -1.20
N ALA A 170 8.27 1.10 -0.64
CA ALA A 170 7.26 0.33 0.09
C ALA A 170 6.76 1.07 1.35
N ARG A 171 7.68 1.68 2.12
CA ARG A 171 7.35 2.42 3.34
C ARG A 171 6.45 3.62 3.05
N THR A 172 6.77 4.43 2.03
CA THR A 172 5.92 5.59 1.70
C THR A 172 4.54 5.20 1.22
N ILE A 173 4.41 4.12 0.43
CA ILE A 173 3.10 3.64 0.03
C ILE A 173 2.30 3.19 1.27
N TYR A 174 2.89 2.45 2.21
CA TYR A 174 2.19 2.05 3.44
C TYR A 174 1.81 3.23 4.34
N GLU A 175 2.66 4.24 4.44
CA GLU A 175 2.40 5.48 5.19
C GLU A 175 1.24 6.28 4.58
N LYS A 176 1.14 6.29 3.25
CA LYS A 176 0.00 6.96 2.58
C LYS A 176 -1.27 6.13 2.68
N LEU A 177 -1.16 4.80 2.62
CA LEU A 177 -2.28 3.89 2.83
C LEU A 177 -2.80 3.88 4.27
N SER A 178 -1.95 4.18 5.27
CA SER A 178 -2.39 4.33 6.66
C SER A 178 -3.22 5.60 6.83
N ALA A 179 -2.79 6.73 6.27
CA ALA A 179 -3.53 7.99 6.29
C ALA A 179 -4.90 7.91 5.57
N ALA A 180 -4.97 7.14 4.48
CA ALA A 180 -6.20 6.89 3.73
C ALA A 180 -7.09 5.79 4.33
N GLY A 181 -6.61 5.07 5.35
CA GLY A 181 -7.23 3.83 5.82
C GLY A 181 -8.36 4.01 6.85
N THR A 182 -9.01 2.90 7.15
CA THR A 182 -9.75 2.73 8.41
C THR A 182 -8.78 2.53 9.57
N SER A 183 -9.20 2.75 10.81
CA SER A 183 -8.34 2.54 12.00
C SER A 183 -7.70 1.15 12.06
N HIS A 184 -8.41 0.09 11.63
CA HIS A 184 -7.82 -1.25 11.56
C HIS A 184 -6.70 -1.33 10.51
N GLN A 185 -6.93 -0.78 9.32
CA GLN A 185 -5.93 -0.76 8.26
C GLN A 185 -4.71 0.07 8.64
N GLU A 186 -4.91 1.19 9.33
CA GLU A 186 -3.84 2.05 9.86
C GLU A 186 -2.91 1.24 10.78
N THR A 187 -3.48 0.47 11.73
CA THR A 187 -2.67 -0.38 12.62
C THR A 187 -1.88 -1.45 11.87
N LEU A 188 -2.46 -2.04 10.81
CA LEU A 188 -1.78 -3.03 9.97
C LEU A 188 -0.62 -2.41 9.17
N CYS A 189 -0.85 -1.24 8.58
CA CYS A 189 0.17 -0.50 7.85
C CYS A 189 1.31 -0.08 8.78
N GLN A 190 1.00 0.44 9.98
CA GLN A 190 2.02 0.82 10.95
C GLN A 190 2.87 -0.37 11.38
N SER A 191 2.24 -1.52 11.68
CA SER A 191 2.96 -2.76 11.98
C SER A 191 3.89 -3.19 10.84
N ALA A 192 3.51 -2.97 9.58
CA ALA A 192 4.35 -3.28 8.42
C ALA A 192 5.52 -2.30 8.27
N ILE A 193 5.31 -1.01 8.58
CA ILE A 193 6.36 0.02 8.62
C ILE A 193 7.39 -0.30 9.71
N ASP A 194 6.93 -0.69 10.90
CA ASP A 194 7.81 -1.07 12.01
C ASP A 194 8.70 -2.29 11.68
N GLU A 195 8.20 -3.23 10.85
CA GLU A 195 9.00 -4.35 10.33
C GLU A 195 10.03 -3.93 9.27
N LEU A 196 9.76 -2.85 8.52
CA LEU A 196 10.61 -2.32 7.46
C LEU A 196 11.75 -1.45 8.00
N ASP A 197 11.46 -0.62 9.00
CA ASP A 197 12.36 0.36 9.59
C ASP A 197 13.75 -0.19 9.96
N PRO A 198 13.89 -1.37 10.62
CA PRO A 198 15.19 -1.95 10.91
C PRO A 198 16.02 -2.26 9.66
N ASN A 199 15.38 -2.68 8.57
CA ASN A 199 16.08 -2.99 7.31
C ASN A 199 16.55 -1.69 6.64
N ILE A 200 15.73 -0.64 6.66
CA ILE A 200 16.06 0.69 6.13
C ILE A 200 17.25 1.29 6.90
N ARG A 201 17.19 1.30 8.24
CA ARG A 201 18.29 1.76 9.10
C ARG A 201 19.58 1.01 8.82
N TYR A 202 19.50 -0.32 8.66
CA TYR A 202 20.67 -1.12 8.36
C TYR A 202 21.27 -0.77 6.99
N CYS A 203 20.45 -0.62 5.95
CA CYS A 203 20.93 -0.19 4.62
C CYS A 203 21.58 1.19 4.67
N ALA A 204 20.96 2.16 5.35
CA ALA A 204 21.50 3.50 5.52
C ALA A 204 22.84 3.51 6.26
N TYR A 205 22.94 2.73 7.35
CA TYR A 205 24.17 2.57 8.12
C TYR A 205 25.32 2.03 7.26
N VAL A 206 25.07 0.97 6.47
CA VAL A 206 26.10 0.36 5.62
C VAL A 206 26.55 1.32 4.51
N LEU A 207 25.63 2.12 3.97
CA LEU A 207 25.93 3.14 2.96
C LEU A 207 26.56 4.42 3.56
N ARG A 208 26.69 4.50 4.90
CA ARG A 208 27.13 5.69 5.62
C ARG A 208 26.32 6.94 5.26
N LEU A 209 25.04 6.74 4.94
CA LEU A 209 24.08 7.80 4.70
C LEU A 209 23.64 8.30 6.08
N GLY A 210 24.17 9.45 6.49
CA GLY A 210 24.05 9.98 7.85
C GLY A 210 25.33 9.73 8.64
N SER A 211 26.25 10.70 8.58
CA SER A 211 27.51 10.70 9.36
C SER A 211 27.30 10.94 10.85
N ASP A 212 26.06 10.96 11.34
CA ASP A 212 25.76 11.11 12.74
C ASP A 212 24.60 10.18 13.14
N SER A 213 24.72 9.62 14.33
CA SER A 213 23.98 8.44 14.81
C SER A 213 22.48 8.70 15.11
N ALA A 214 21.87 9.70 14.47
CA ALA A 214 20.54 10.20 14.78
C ALA A 214 19.78 10.75 13.54
N SER A 215 19.95 10.17 12.35
CA SER A 215 19.01 10.46 11.26
C SER A 215 17.71 9.70 11.49
N ASN A 216 16.60 10.41 11.63
CA ASN A 216 15.28 9.79 11.70
C ASN A 216 15.05 8.99 10.41
N VAL A 217 14.39 7.82 10.52
CA VAL A 217 14.12 6.95 9.36
C VAL A 217 13.36 7.71 8.27
N GLU A 218 12.49 8.61 8.71
CA GLU A 218 11.74 9.52 7.86
C GLU A 218 12.65 10.39 6.98
N ASP A 219 13.70 10.98 7.56
CA ASP A 219 14.65 11.82 6.83
C ASP A 219 15.49 11.01 5.84
N LEU A 220 15.85 9.77 6.20
CA LEU A 220 16.56 8.84 5.33
C LEU A 220 15.71 8.43 4.12
N VAL A 221 14.43 8.19 4.35
CA VAL A 221 13.45 7.84 3.30
C VAL A 221 13.25 9.02 2.37
N LYS A 222 13.03 10.24 2.90
CA LYS A 222 12.92 11.48 2.12
C LYS A 222 14.17 11.77 1.28
N MET A 223 15.37 11.60 1.85
CA MET A 223 16.62 11.81 1.12
C MET A 223 16.80 10.79 -0.01
N THR A 224 16.39 9.54 0.20
CA THR A 224 16.48 8.47 -0.81
C THR A 224 15.51 8.74 -1.95
N ILE A 225 14.27 9.09 -1.64
CA ILE A 225 13.21 9.41 -2.60
C ILE A 225 13.55 10.66 -3.41
N GLY A 226 14.09 11.70 -2.76
CA GLY A 226 14.54 12.92 -3.43
C GLY A 226 15.67 12.69 -4.44
N LYS A 227 16.53 11.69 -4.21
CA LYS A 227 17.58 11.28 -5.17
C LYS A 227 17.05 10.35 -6.27
N SER A 228 16.04 9.56 -5.96
CA SER A 228 15.45 8.55 -6.84
C SER A 228 14.20 9.06 -7.59
N LYS A 229 14.08 10.38 -7.81
CA LYS A 229 13.09 11.04 -8.71
C LYS A 229 13.30 10.66 -10.20
N GLY A 230 13.28 9.37 -10.48
CA GLY A 230 13.07 8.84 -11.82
C GLY A 230 11.60 8.54 -12.01
N VAL A 231 11.07 8.98 -13.15
CA VAL A 231 9.79 8.73 -13.87
C VAL A 231 8.74 7.75 -13.27
N GLY A 232 9.13 6.71 -12.53
CA GLY A 232 8.22 5.80 -11.83
C GLY A 232 7.68 6.32 -10.49
N LEU A 233 8.37 7.23 -9.80
CA LEU A 233 7.94 7.74 -8.50
C LEU A 233 6.87 8.84 -8.62
N ASP A 234 6.93 9.66 -9.66
CA ASP A 234 5.91 10.69 -9.94
C ASP A 234 4.55 10.06 -10.27
N LEU A 235 4.57 8.91 -10.96
CA LEU A 235 3.37 8.10 -11.17
C LEU A 235 2.82 7.59 -9.84
N LEU A 236 3.67 7.10 -8.93
CA LEU A 236 3.25 6.66 -7.59
C LEU A 236 2.66 7.82 -6.77
N GLU A 237 3.23 9.01 -6.82
CA GLU A 237 2.67 10.20 -6.14
C GLU A 237 1.28 10.55 -6.68
N ALA A 238 1.09 10.54 -8.01
CA ALA A 238 -0.21 10.79 -8.63
C ALA A 238 -1.24 9.68 -8.29
N GLU A 239 -0.81 8.42 -8.23
CA GLU A 239 -1.67 7.30 -7.83
C GLU A 239 -2.09 7.39 -6.36
N VAL A 240 -1.17 7.80 -5.50
CA VAL A 240 -1.43 8.04 -4.09
C VAL A 240 -2.42 9.19 -3.89
N GLU A 241 -2.24 10.33 -4.58
CA GLU A 241 -3.16 11.47 -4.44
C GLU A 241 -4.57 11.11 -4.94
N SER A 242 -4.67 10.29 -5.99
CA SER A 242 -5.96 9.78 -6.47
C SER A 242 -6.69 8.97 -5.39
N VAL A 243 -5.98 8.11 -4.63
CA VAL A 243 -6.58 7.30 -3.57
C VAL A 243 -6.96 8.15 -2.36
N LEU A 244 -6.15 9.14 -2.02
CA LEU A 244 -6.49 10.12 -0.98
C LEU A 244 -7.73 10.93 -1.36
N ALA A 245 -7.84 11.38 -2.62
CA ALA A 245 -9.02 12.08 -3.13
C ALA A 245 -10.28 11.21 -3.08
N GLN A 246 -10.18 9.93 -3.50
CA GLN A 246 -11.30 8.99 -3.44
C GLN A 246 -11.76 8.73 -1.99
N THR A 247 -10.80 8.53 -1.07
CA THR A 247 -11.10 8.33 0.36
C THR A 247 -11.78 9.57 0.95
N ARG A 248 -11.33 10.77 0.59
CA ARG A 248 -11.97 12.03 1.01
C ARG A 248 -13.40 12.14 0.47
N GLN A 249 -13.65 11.72 -0.77
CA GLN A 249 -15.00 11.69 -1.34
C GLN A 249 -15.90 10.68 -0.62
N GLU A 250 -15.40 9.49 -0.27
CA GLU A 250 -16.16 8.49 0.50
C GLU A 250 -16.49 8.99 1.91
N LYS A 251 -15.50 9.59 2.60
CA LYS A 251 -15.73 10.24 3.90
C LYS A 251 -16.72 11.39 3.77
N ALA A 252 -16.68 12.17 2.68
CA ALA A 252 -17.61 13.28 2.43
C ALA A 252 -19.04 12.79 2.20
N ALA A 253 -19.21 11.69 1.44
CA ALA A 253 -20.50 11.07 1.21
C ALA A 253 -21.14 10.54 2.51
N SER A 254 -20.32 10.11 3.49
CA SER A 254 -20.81 9.71 4.82
C SER A 254 -21.23 10.89 5.71
N LEU A 255 -20.79 12.11 5.39
CA LEU A 255 -21.01 13.32 6.20
C LEU A 255 -22.29 14.04 5.77
N THR A 256 -23.43 13.55 6.28
CA THR A 256 -24.76 14.04 5.91
C THR A 256 -25.21 15.28 6.69
N SER A 257 -24.58 15.60 7.82
CA SER A 257 -24.93 16.78 8.64
C SER A 257 -23.76 17.34 9.42
N ILE A 258 -23.74 18.66 9.61
CA ILE A 258 -22.78 19.36 10.46
C ILE A 258 -23.52 20.04 11.61
N SER A 259 -23.01 19.86 12.83
CA SER A 259 -23.40 20.68 13.99
C SER A 259 -22.52 21.93 14.07
N TRP A 260 -23.13 23.11 14.02
CA TRP A 260 -22.47 24.40 14.23
C TRP A 260 -23.25 25.23 15.25
N ARG A 261 -22.61 25.60 16.38
CA ARG A 261 -23.20 26.43 17.45
C ARG A 261 -24.66 26.05 17.76
N ASP A 262 -24.88 24.78 18.08
CA ASP A 262 -26.16 24.14 18.42
C ASP A 262 -27.20 24.02 17.28
N ARG A 263 -26.81 24.26 16.03
CA ARG A 263 -27.66 24.02 14.86
C ARG A 263 -27.11 22.89 14.01
N THR A 264 -27.96 21.92 13.66
CA THR A 264 -27.64 20.86 12.71
C THR A 264 -28.02 21.30 11.30
N VAL A 265 -27.03 21.54 10.45
CA VAL A 265 -27.23 21.87 9.05
C VAL A 265 -27.02 20.60 8.21
N PRO A 266 -28.03 20.15 7.44
CA PRO A 266 -27.86 19.03 6.52
C PRO A 266 -26.99 19.44 5.33
N LEU A 267 -25.99 18.62 5.01
CA LEU A 267 -25.15 18.81 3.83
C LEU A 267 -25.77 18.06 2.66
N ARG A 268 -26.32 18.79 1.68
CA ARG A 268 -26.88 18.20 0.45
C ARG A 268 -25.87 18.16 -0.69
N ASN A 269 -24.93 19.09 -0.71
CA ASN A 269 -23.92 19.20 -1.76
C ASN A 269 -22.65 18.41 -1.37
N ALA A 270 -22.28 17.44 -2.19
CA ALA A 270 -21.11 16.57 -1.98
C ALA A 270 -19.78 17.33 -2.05
N ASP A 271 -19.66 18.34 -2.92
CA ASP A 271 -18.44 19.13 -3.06
C ASP A 271 -18.19 20.00 -1.83
N LEU A 272 -19.26 20.57 -1.27
CA LEU A 272 -19.19 21.31 -0.02
C LEU A 272 -18.78 20.40 1.16
N ALA A 273 -19.28 19.16 1.19
CA ALA A 273 -18.90 18.18 2.20
C ALA A 273 -17.41 17.82 2.13
N VAL A 274 -16.83 17.68 0.93
CA VAL A 274 -15.39 17.45 0.72
C VAL A 274 -14.57 18.64 1.22
N CYS A 275 -14.96 19.87 0.89
CA CYS A 275 -14.24 21.08 1.34
C CYS A 275 -14.27 21.24 2.86
N ILE A 276 -15.42 20.99 3.49
CA ILE A 276 -15.53 21.09 4.95
C ILE A 276 -14.73 19.98 5.64
N LEU A 277 -14.65 18.79 5.06
CA LEU A 277 -13.78 17.73 5.55
C LEU A 277 -12.31 18.13 5.48
N LYS A 278 -11.86 18.70 4.35
CA LYS A 278 -10.49 19.22 4.23
C LYS A 278 -10.19 20.28 5.29
N ALA A 279 -11.12 21.19 5.54
CA ALA A 279 -10.97 22.20 6.58
C ALA A 279 -10.91 21.57 7.99
N ARG A 280 -11.72 20.54 8.25
CA ARG A 280 -11.69 19.79 9.53
C ARG A 280 -10.38 19.03 9.72
N GLU A 281 -9.91 18.34 8.69
CA GLU A 281 -8.61 17.65 8.71
C GLU A 281 -7.48 18.66 8.99
N ALA A 282 -7.48 19.81 8.31
CA ALA A 282 -6.50 20.87 8.57
C ALA A 282 -6.60 21.44 10.00
N THR A 283 -7.79 21.58 10.58
CA THR A 283 -7.94 21.98 12.00
C THR A 283 -7.40 20.92 12.95
N THR A 284 -7.68 19.64 12.72
CA THR A 284 -7.18 18.56 13.58
C THR A 284 -5.67 18.41 13.47
N ASP A 285 -5.11 18.60 12.28
CA ASP A 285 -3.66 18.58 12.06
C ASP A 285 -2.98 19.73 12.81
N LEU A 286 -3.61 20.90 12.88
CA LEU A 286 -3.12 22.04 13.66
C LEU A 286 -3.24 21.81 15.18
N GLU A 287 -4.32 21.18 15.65
CA GLU A 287 -4.52 20.83 17.07
C GLU A 287 -3.56 19.74 17.55
N ASN A 288 -3.20 18.80 16.67
CA ASN A 288 -2.26 17.71 16.95
C ASN A 288 -0.79 18.15 16.84
N ALA A 289 -0.50 19.29 16.20
CA ALA A 289 0.85 19.84 16.13
C ALA A 289 1.29 20.33 17.52
N SER A 290 2.36 19.74 18.05
CA SER A 290 2.86 20.09 19.38
C SER A 290 3.63 21.42 19.35
N ASP A 291 3.80 22.07 20.50
CA ASP A 291 4.60 23.30 20.61
C ASP A 291 6.10 23.12 20.28
N ALA A 292 6.55 21.89 20.03
CA ALA A 292 7.93 21.57 19.67
C ALA A 292 8.20 21.68 18.15
N ASP A 293 7.18 21.85 17.32
CA ASP A 293 7.34 22.04 15.87
C ASP A 293 7.79 23.48 15.56
N ALA A 294 8.79 23.60 14.67
CA ALA A 294 9.40 24.88 14.30
C ALA A 294 8.33 25.89 13.85
N GLU A 295 8.44 27.17 14.23
CA GLU A 295 7.46 28.22 13.88
C GLU A 295 7.14 28.28 12.38
N ALA A 296 8.11 27.91 11.52
CA ALA A 296 7.94 27.81 10.07
C ALA A 296 6.93 26.73 9.64
N THR A 297 6.91 25.56 10.28
CA THR A 297 5.94 24.50 9.95
C THR A 297 4.55 24.86 10.45
N LYS A 298 4.43 25.53 11.60
CA LYS A 298 3.15 26.07 12.07
C LYS A 298 2.56 27.09 11.08
N MET A 299 3.40 27.99 10.54
CA MET A 299 2.96 28.98 9.54
C MET A 299 2.40 28.31 8.27
N GLU A 300 3.10 27.30 7.73
CA GLU A 300 2.61 26.54 6.55
C GLU A 300 1.29 25.82 6.83
N MET A 301 1.07 25.33 8.06
CA MET A 301 -0.18 24.69 8.45
C MET A 301 -1.33 25.70 8.57
N PHE A 302 -1.06 26.91 9.07
CA PHE A 302 -2.02 28.01 9.06
C PHE A 302 -2.41 28.45 7.65
N ASP A 303 -1.44 28.54 6.74
CA ASP A 303 -1.72 28.91 5.33
C ASP A 303 -2.62 27.87 4.66
N LYS A 304 -2.35 26.58 4.86
CA LYS A 304 -3.21 25.49 4.36
C LYS A 304 -4.61 25.53 4.97
N LEU A 305 -4.73 25.89 6.25
CA LEU A 305 -6.02 26.02 6.92
C LEU A 305 -6.85 27.16 6.32
N LEU A 306 -6.22 28.32 6.09
CA LEU A 306 -6.86 29.48 5.49
C LEU A 306 -7.28 29.20 4.05
N GLU A 307 -6.45 28.50 3.28
CA GLU A 307 -6.79 28.07 1.92
C GLU A 307 -8.00 27.13 1.94
N ALA A 308 -8.01 26.11 2.81
CA ALA A 308 -9.12 25.16 2.93
C ALA A 308 -10.45 25.85 3.33
N TYR A 309 -10.41 26.80 4.27
CA TYR A 309 -11.59 27.58 4.64
C TYR A 309 -12.00 28.58 3.55
N GLY A 310 -11.05 29.16 2.82
CA GLY A 310 -11.32 30.04 1.68
C GLY A 310 -12.04 29.30 0.55
N ASP A 311 -11.62 28.08 0.26
CA ASP A 311 -12.31 27.19 -0.68
C ASP A 311 -13.70 26.82 -0.17
N ALA A 312 -13.83 26.41 1.09
CA ALA A 312 -15.13 26.11 1.69
C ALA A 312 -16.10 27.31 1.63
N GLU A 313 -15.63 28.54 1.85
CA GLU A 313 -16.44 29.76 1.73
C GLU A 313 -16.89 29.98 0.28
N ARG A 314 -16.01 29.79 -0.71
CA ARG A 314 -16.35 29.91 -2.14
C ARG A 314 -17.41 28.89 -2.55
N PHE A 315 -17.23 27.63 -2.17
CA PHE A 315 -18.19 26.56 -2.45
C PHE A 315 -19.52 26.77 -1.72
N ALA A 316 -19.50 27.26 -0.48
CA ALA A 316 -20.72 27.60 0.25
C ALA A 316 -21.49 28.75 -0.42
N LYS A 317 -20.79 29.81 -0.86
CA LYS A 317 -21.41 30.93 -1.59
C LYS A 317 -22.02 30.48 -2.92
N ASN A 318 -21.36 29.57 -3.62
CA ASN A 318 -21.89 29.02 -4.88
C ASN A 318 -23.12 28.14 -4.62
N ALA A 319 -23.09 27.26 -3.61
CA ALA A 319 -24.24 26.43 -3.25
C ALA A 319 -25.46 27.26 -2.84
N VAL A 320 -25.26 28.36 -2.10
CA VAL A 320 -26.37 29.27 -1.72
C VAL A 320 -26.95 29.98 -2.94
N LYS A 321 -26.14 30.35 -3.94
CA LYS A 321 -26.63 30.92 -5.20
C LYS A 321 -27.43 29.90 -6.00
N GLU A 322 -26.94 28.67 -6.11
CA GLU A 322 -27.66 27.58 -6.80
C GLU A 322 -29.00 27.25 -6.12
N ASP A 323 -29.04 27.23 -4.78
CA ASP A 323 -30.30 27.06 -4.03
C ASP A 323 -31.27 28.24 -4.25
N ALA A 324 -30.76 29.47 -4.32
CA ALA A 324 -31.57 30.65 -4.63
C ALA A 324 -32.15 30.58 -6.06
N ASP A 325 -31.35 30.15 -7.04
CA ASP A 325 -31.77 29.97 -8.42
C ASP A 325 -32.76 28.78 -8.58
N ALA A 326 -32.62 27.73 -7.76
CA ALA A 326 -33.52 26.58 -7.74
C ALA A 326 -34.87 26.89 -7.09
N THR A 327 -34.92 27.78 -6.10
CA THR A 327 -36.16 28.23 -5.45
C THR A 327 -36.90 29.34 -6.23
N ALA A 328 -36.22 30.00 -7.17
CA ALA A 328 -36.79 31.01 -8.05
C ALA A 328 -37.47 30.44 -9.32
N LYS A 329 -37.32 29.13 -9.57
CA LYS A 329 -38.01 28.36 -10.63
C LYS A 329 -39.21 27.61 -10.08
#